data_AF-A0A972QB52-F1
#
_entry.id   AF-A0A972QB52-F1
#
_cell.length_a   1.000
_cell.length_b   1.000
_cell.length_c   1.000
_cell.angle_alpha   90.00
_cell.angle_beta   90.00
_cell.angle_gamma   90.00
#
_symmetry.space_group_name_H-M   'P 1'
#
loop_
_entity.id
_entity.type
_entity.pdbx_description
1 polymer ?
#
loop_
_entity_poly.entity_id
_entity_poly.type
_entity_poly.pdbx_seq_one_letter_code
_entity_poly.pdbx_strand_id
1 'polypeptide(L)'
;MEFIIAKYNYWIYIILMMIGLYAMIAKNNLAKKVVGMTIFQTAVILFFISTAAKKGATIPIVMGDPHLHGHAIPGTVHAIQYVNPLPHVLMLTAIVVMVATFGVALALVIMIFRRYGTLEEDEIIEIRKKAVV
;
A
#
# COMPACT_ATOMS: atom_id res chain seq x y z
N MET A 1 22.01 -18.31 9.47
CA MET A 1 21.39 -18.34 8.13
C MET A 1 19.87 -18.55 8.17
N GLU A 2 19.33 -19.40 9.05
CA GLU A 2 17.86 -19.60 9.15
C GLU A 2 17.04 -18.35 9.52
N PHE A 3 17.57 -17.46 10.36
CA PHE A 3 16.87 -16.22 10.75
C PHE A 3 16.69 -15.23 9.58
N ILE A 4 17.62 -15.23 8.63
CA ILE A 4 17.58 -14.37 7.43
C ILE A 4 16.57 -14.95 6.42
N ILE A 5 16.54 -16.28 6.27
CA ILE A 5 15.59 -16.97 5.38
C ILE A 5 14.17 -16.90 5.95
N ALA A 6 14.00 -17.06 7.27
CA ALA A 6 12.71 -16.96 7.95
C ALA A 6 12.10 -15.54 7.91
N LYS A 7 12.93 -14.50 7.75
CA LYS A 7 12.50 -13.10 7.64
C LYS A 7 12.71 -12.49 6.25
N TYR A 8 13.03 -13.29 5.23
CA TYR A 8 13.35 -12.82 3.88
C TYR A 8 12.26 -11.91 3.29
N ASN A 9 11.00 -12.24 3.55
CA ASN A 9 9.85 -11.43 3.12
C ASN A 9 9.94 -9.98 3.63
N TYR A 10 10.29 -9.77 4.90
CA TYR A 10 10.42 -8.43 5.48
C TYR A 10 11.53 -7.60 4.82
N TRP A 11 12.68 -8.24 4.54
CA TRP A 11 13.80 -7.56 3.89
C TRP A 11 13.46 -7.13 2.46
N ILE A 12 12.75 -7.97 1.71
CA ILE A 12 12.26 -7.60 0.36
C ILE A 12 11.35 -6.37 0.45
N TYR A 13 10.38 -6.36 1.37
CA TYR A 13 9.44 -5.25 1.45
C TYR A 13 10.12 -3.94 1.87
N ILE A 14 11.11 -4.01 2.78
CA ILE A 14 11.91 -2.83 3.15
C ILE A 14 12.69 -2.31 1.95
N ILE A 15 13.35 -3.19 1.17
CA ILE A 15 14.07 -2.78 -0.04
C ILE A 15 13.10 -2.18 -1.07
N LEU A 16 11.95 -2.80 -1.27
CA LEU A 16 10.92 -2.30 -2.19
C LEU A 16 10.40 -0.92 -1.77
N MET A 17 10.21 -0.72 -0.46
CA MET A 17 9.84 0.57 0.12
C MET A 17 10.93 1.62 -0.11
N MET A 18 12.21 1.28 0.07
CA MET A 18 13.32 2.19 -0.22
C MET A 18 13.39 2.56 -1.70
N ILE A 19 13.13 1.61 -2.61
CA ILE A 19 13.07 1.87 -4.05
C ILE A 19 11.93 2.82 -4.40
N GLY A 20 10.74 2.61 -3.83
CA GLY A 20 9.57 3.49 -4.04
C GLY A 20 9.83 4.92 -3.54
N LEU A 21 10.42 5.05 -2.35
CA LEU A 21 10.79 6.34 -1.77
C LEU A 21 11.85 7.06 -2.63
N TYR A 22 12.88 6.33 -3.07
CA TYR A 22 13.90 6.86 -3.96
C TYR A 22 13.31 7.35 -5.29
N ALA A 23 12.43 6.57 -5.91
CA ALA A 23 11.78 6.96 -7.16
C ALA A 23 10.91 8.22 -7.00
N MET A 24 10.31 8.43 -5.84
CA MET A 24 9.50 9.61 -5.56
C MET A 24 10.34 10.88 -5.39
N ILE A 25 11.53 10.79 -4.81
CA ILE A 25 12.42 11.94 -4.55
C ILE A 25 13.33 12.24 -5.75
N ALA A 26 13.93 11.22 -6.35
CA ALA A 26 15.04 11.38 -7.29
C ALA A 26 14.63 11.52 -8.77
N LYS A 27 13.37 11.30 -9.13
CA LYS A 27 12.92 11.40 -10.52
C LYS A 27 12.35 12.78 -10.81
N ASN A 28 12.84 13.48 -11.83
CA ASN A 28 12.33 14.81 -12.21
C ASN A 28 10.97 14.76 -12.92
N ASN A 29 10.67 13.64 -13.59
CA ASN A 29 9.40 13.45 -14.27
C ASN A 29 8.26 13.16 -13.27
N LEU A 30 7.21 13.99 -13.29
CA LEU A 30 6.07 13.87 -12.38
C LEU A 30 5.34 12.53 -12.48
N ALA A 31 5.20 11.95 -13.67
CA ALA A 31 4.55 10.64 -13.83
C ALA A 31 5.39 9.52 -13.16
N LYS A 32 6.72 9.60 -13.26
CA LYS A 32 7.61 8.64 -12.58
C LYS A 32 7.54 8.78 -11.06
N LYS A 33 7.34 9.99 -10.52
CA LYS A 33 7.09 10.20 -9.09
C LYS A 33 5.79 9.55 -8.63
N VAL A 34 4.71 9.66 -9.41
CA VAL A 34 3.42 9.02 -9.11
C VAL A 34 3.55 7.49 -9.10
N VAL A 35 4.31 6.90 -10.03
CA VAL A 35 4.61 5.45 -10.02
C VAL A 35 5.48 5.07 -8.81
N GLY A 36 6.45 5.91 -8.43
CA GLY A 36 7.24 5.69 -7.21
C GLY A 36 6.39 5.67 -5.95
N MET A 37 5.40 6.57 -5.87
CA MET A 37 4.43 6.64 -4.78
C MET A 37 3.59 5.37 -4.64
N THR A 38 3.09 4.81 -5.74
CA THR A 38 2.28 3.57 -5.70
C THR A 38 3.12 2.36 -5.29
N ILE A 39 4.39 2.29 -5.74
CA ILE A 39 5.32 1.24 -5.32
C ILE A 39 5.57 1.33 -3.81
N PHE A 40 5.81 2.54 -3.29
CA PHE A 40 6.01 2.77 -1.86
C PHE A 40 4.78 2.36 -1.04
N GLN A 41 3.58 2.81 -1.43
CA GLN A 41 2.32 2.45 -0.75
C GLN A 41 2.08 0.93 -0.76
N THR A 42 2.31 0.28 -1.91
CA THR A 42 2.17 -1.17 -2.04
C THR A 42 3.17 -1.92 -1.15
N ALA A 43 4.43 -1.46 -1.07
CA ALA A 43 5.44 -2.06 -0.20
C ALA A 43 5.07 -1.98 1.28
N VAL A 44 4.52 -0.84 1.73
CA VAL A 44 4.01 -0.66 3.10
C VAL A 44 2.87 -1.65 3.37
N ILE A 45 1.92 -1.78 2.43
CA ILE A 45 0.81 -2.72 2.58
C ILE A 45 1.31 -4.16 2.76
N LEU A 46 2.22 -4.59 1.89
CA LEU A 46 2.81 -5.94 1.95
C LEU A 46 3.57 -6.18 3.26
N PHE A 47 4.30 -5.17 3.75
CA PHE A 47 5.01 -5.25 5.04
C PHE A 47 4.05 -5.49 6.22
N PHE A 48 2.92 -4.76 6.27
CA PHE A 48 1.91 -4.94 7.32
C PHE A 48 1.19 -6.28 7.22
N ILE A 49 0.82 -6.74 6.02
CA ILE A 49 0.20 -8.05 5.81
C ILE A 49 1.15 -9.17 6.25
N SER A 50 2.43 -9.08 5.89
CA SER A 50 3.42 -10.07 6.27
C SER A 50 3.64 -10.13 7.79
N THR A 51 3.52 -9.00 8.49
CA THR A 51 3.60 -8.95 9.95
C THR A 51 2.38 -9.57 10.63
N ALA A 52 1.22 -9.48 9.98
CA ALA A 52 -0.05 -10.01 10.47
C ALA A 52 -0.22 -11.51 10.24
N ALA A 53 0.52 -12.08 9.29
CA ALA A 53 0.43 -13.48 8.92
C ALA A 53 0.93 -14.40 10.04
N LYS A 54 0.09 -15.37 10.43
CA LYS A 54 0.39 -16.37 11.46
C LYS A 54 0.31 -17.78 10.87
N LYS A 55 1.32 -18.62 11.13
CA LYS A 55 1.32 -20.03 10.69
C LYS A 55 0.23 -20.82 11.40
N GLY A 56 -0.56 -21.58 10.64
CA GLY A 56 -1.64 -22.44 11.17
C GLY A 56 -2.89 -21.70 11.64
N ALA A 57 -3.03 -20.42 11.28
CA ALA A 57 -4.20 -19.62 11.60
C ALA A 57 -5.20 -19.60 10.42
N THR A 58 -6.49 -19.68 10.75
CA THR A 58 -7.65 -19.62 9.86
C THR A 58 -8.07 -18.17 9.62
N ILE A 59 -8.77 -17.93 8.51
CA ILE A 59 -9.40 -16.65 8.15
C ILE A 59 -10.24 -16.09 9.31
N PRO A 60 -10.27 -14.76 9.53
CA PRO A 60 -10.88 -14.14 10.70
C PRO A 60 -12.40 -14.01 10.53
N ILE A 61 -13.06 -15.14 10.25
CA ILE A 61 -14.50 -15.27 10.11
C ILE A 61 -14.94 -16.29 11.14
N VAL A 62 -15.81 -15.87 12.06
CA VAL A 62 -16.42 -16.80 13.02
C VAL A 62 -17.36 -17.70 12.21
N MET A 63 -16.91 -18.92 11.93
CA MET A 63 -17.75 -19.95 11.34
C MET A 63 -18.70 -20.42 12.44
N GLY A 64 -19.99 -20.05 12.32
CA GLY A 64 -21.04 -20.80 12.98
C GLY A 64 -21.07 -22.20 12.38
N ASP A 65 -21.26 -23.21 13.22
CA ASP A 65 -21.34 -24.61 12.82
C ASP A 65 -22.29 -24.76 11.61
N PRO A 66 -21.85 -25.26 10.44
CA PRO A 66 -22.69 -25.39 9.24
C PRO A 66 -23.92 -26.29 9.43
N HIS A 67 -23.99 -27.04 10.55
CA HIS A 67 -25.04 -28.01 10.82
C HIS A 67 -26.09 -27.59 11.85
N LEU A 68 -25.99 -26.40 12.47
CA LEU A 68 -26.97 -25.97 13.47
C LEU A 68 -27.90 -24.87 12.93
N HIS A 69 -28.98 -25.30 12.28
CA HIS A 69 -30.23 -24.52 12.20
C HIS A 69 -30.88 -24.46 13.59
N GLY A 70 -30.34 -23.64 14.48
CA GLY A 70 -30.91 -23.44 15.80
C GLY A 70 -29.86 -23.01 16.80
N HIS A 71 -30.01 -21.78 17.30
CA HIS A 71 -29.40 -21.22 18.51
C HIS A 71 -28.18 -21.97 19.07
N ALA A 72 -27.05 -21.90 18.37
CA ALA A 72 -25.77 -22.30 18.93
C ALA A 72 -25.31 -21.19 19.89
N ILE A 73 -25.34 -21.51 21.19
CA ILE A 73 -24.64 -20.76 22.24
C ILE A 73 -23.16 -20.67 21.81
N PRO A 74 -22.51 -19.48 21.84
CA PRO A 74 -21.13 -19.32 21.40
C PRO A 74 -20.17 -19.97 22.40
N GLY A 75 -20.03 -21.30 22.30
CA GLY A 75 -19.07 -22.09 23.05
C GLY A 75 -17.67 -21.83 22.52
N THR A 76 -16.95 -20.95 23.22
CA THR A 76 -15.50 -20.72 23.16
C THR A 76 -14.91 -20.53 21.75
N VAL A 77 -14.91 -19.29 21.27
CA VAL A 77 -14.06 -18.90 20.14
C VAL A 77 -12.60 -19.06 20.54
N HIS A 78 -11.90 -20.05 19.97
CA HIS A 78 -10.46 -20.20 20.15
C HIS A 78 -9.71 -19.14 19.32
N ALA A 79 -9.64 -17.91 19.84
CA ALA A 79 -9.01 -16.75 19.18
C ALA A 79 -7.56 -17.00 18.69
N ILE A 80 -6.86 -17.96 19.30
CA ILE A 80 -5.50 -18.37 18.90
C ILE A 80 -5.45 -18.98 17.50
N GLN A 81 -6.55 -19.59 17.04
CA GLN A 81 -6.63 -20.24 15.73
C GLN A 81 -6.95 -19.27 14.59
N TYR A 82 -7.20 -18.00 14.87
CA TYR A 82 -7.55 -17.00 13.86
C TYR A 82 -6.38 -16.04 13.55
N VAL A 83 -6.29 -15.57 12.30
CA VAL A 83 -5.37 -14.49 11.93
C VAL A 83 -5.83 -13.17 12.57
N ASN A 84 -4.89 -12.25 12.79
CA ASN A 84 -5.24 -10.94 13.37
C ASN A 84 -6.11 -10.13 12.36
N PRO A 85 -7.36 -9.78 12.69
CA PRO A 85 -8.23 -9.02 11.77
C PRO A 85 -7.81 -7.55 11.64
N LEU A 86 -7.10 -6.99 12.63
CA LEU A 86 -6.77 -5.57 12.66
C LEU A 86 -5.93 -5.15 11.43
N PRO A 87 -4.80 -5.82 11.11
CA PRO A 87 -4.03 -5.42 9.93
C PRO A 87 -4.80 -5.64 8.61
N HIS A 88 -5.63 -6.68 8.52
CA HIS A 88 -6.41 -6.92 7.29
C HIS A 88 -7.37 -5.77 6.96
N VAL A 89 -8.11 -5.29 7.97
CA VAL A 89 -9.05 -4.17 7.78
C VAL A 89 -8.29 -2.87 7.51
N LEU A 90 -7.22 -2.59 8.26
CA LEU A 90 -6.39 -1.39 8.06
C LEU A 90 -5.80 -1.37 6.64
N MET A 91 -5.33 -2.49 6.12
CA MET A 91 -4.78 -2.57 4.78
C MET A 91 -5.84 -2.43 3.69
N LEU A 92 -7.04 -2.98 3.89
CA LEU A 92 -8.16 -2.78 2.95
C LEU A 92 -8.52 -1.29 2.84
N THR A 93 -8.54 -0.56 3.96
CA THR A 93 -8.75 0.90 3.92
C THR A 93 -7.61 1.64 3.23
N ALA A 94 -6.36 1.23 3.48
CA ALA A 94 -5.19 1.82 2.83
C ALA A 94 -5.20 1.62 1.31
N ILE A 95 -5.64 0.45 0.82
CA ILE A 95 -5.77 0.18 -0.62
C ILE A 95 -6.79 1.11 -1.28
N VAL A 96 -7.94 1.33 -0.64
CA VAL A 96 -8.98 2.24 -1.19
C VAL A 96 -8.44 3.68 -1.26
N VAL A 97 -7.78 4.15 -0.20
CA VAL A 97 -7.16 5.48 -0.18
C VAL A 97 -6.04 5.58 -1.22
N MET A 98 -5.21 4.55 -1.37
CA MET A 98 -4.16 4.48 -2.39
C MET A 98 -4.72 4.70 -3.79
N VAL A 99 -5.76 3.96 -4.19
CA VAL A 99 -6.36 4.09 -5.53
C VAL A 99 -6.99 5.47 -5.73
N ALA A 100 -7.65 6.02 -4.70
CA ALA A 100 -8.23 7.36 -4.76
C ALA A 100 -7.13 8.44 -4.95
N THR A 101 -6.07 8.39 -4.16
CA THR A 101 -4.93 9.33 -4.27
C THR A 101 -4.21 9.19 -5.61
N PHE A 102 -4.05 7.98 -6.14
CA PHE A 102 -3.47 7.74 -7.46
C PHE A 102 -4.31 8.37 -8.58
N GLY A 103 -5.64 8.24 -8.53
CA GLY A 103 -6.54 8.88 -9.48
C GLY A 103 -6.43 10.40 -9.47
N VAL A 104 -6.40 11.02 -8.28
CA VAL A 104 -6.21 12.47 -8.14
C VAL A 104 -4.83 12.90 -8.63
N ALA A 105 -3.77 12.16 -8.29
CA ALA A 105 -2.42 12.45 -8.73
C ALA A 105 -2.30 12.40 -10.26
N LEU A 106 -2.90 11.41 -10.92
CA LEU A 106 -2.94 11.34 -12.39
C LEU A 106 -3.73 12.49 -13.00
N ALA A 107 -4.88 12.86 -12.42
CA ALA A 107 -5.65 14.01 -12.88
C ALA A 107 -4.83 15.31 -12.81
N LEU A 108 -4.05 15.50 -11.74
CA LEU A 108 -3.11 16.62 -11.60
C LEU A 108 -2.00 16.56 -12.64
N VAL A 109 -1.39 15.40 -12.88
CA VAL A 109 -0.35 15.23 -13.92
C VAL A 109 -0.89 15.60 -15.30
N ILE A 110 -2.11 15.16 -15.65
CA ILE A 110 -2.77 15.52 -16.92
C ILE A 110 -3.04 17.02 -16.99
N MET A 111 -3.52 17.63 -15.91
CA MET A 111 -3.78 19.07 -15.84
C MET A 111 -2.48 19.89 -16.01
N ILE A 112 -1.39 19.46 -15.39
CA ILE A 112 -0.07 20.10 -15.50
C ILE A 112 0.42 19.99 -16.94
N PHE A 113 0.35 18.80 -17.55
CA PHE A 113 0.76 18.61 -18.94
C PHE A 113 -0.03 19.50 -19.91
N ARG A 114 -1.35 19.63 -19.71
CA ARG A 114 -2.20 20.52 -20.52
C ARG A 114 -1.83 22.00 -20.39
N ARG A 115 -1.30 22.43 -19.24
CA ARG A 115 -0.94 23.83 -18.97
C ARG A 115 0.49 24.15 -19.42
N TYR A 116 1.45 23.27 -19.18
CA TYR A 116 2.88 23.54 -19.36
C TYR A 116 3.49 22.82 -20.58
N GLY A 117 2.79 21.83 -21.17
CA GLY A 117 3.29 21.03 -22.28
C GLY A 117 4.41 20.04 -21.92
N THR A 118 4.81 19.99 -20.65
CA THR A 118 5.89 19.13 -20.13
C THR A 118 5.51 18.54 -18.78
N LEU A 119 6.14 17.41 -18.45
CA LEU A 119 6.04 16.72 -17.16
C LEU A 119 7.35 16.73 -16.38
N GLU A 120 8.39 17.39 -16.90
CA GLU A 120 9.66 17.56 -16.20
C GLU A 120 9.56 18.74 -15.23
N GLU A 121 9.85 18.47 -13.96
CA GLU A 121 9.72 19.44 -12.88
C GLU A 121 10.60 20.68 -13.07
N ASP A 122 11.83 20.50 -13.56
CA ASP A 122 12.79 21.58 -13.78
C ASP A 122 12.25 22.59 -14.81
N GLU A 123 11.69 22.09 -15.91
CA GLU A 123 11.10 22.92 -16.97
C GLU A 123 9.87 23.69 -16.47
N ILE A 124 9.01 23.04 -15.68
CA ILE A 124 7.83 23.69 -15.09
C ILE A 124 8.25 24.83 -14.16
N ILE A 125 9.29 24.64 -13.36
CA ILE A 125 9.82 25.67 -12.46
C ILE A 125 10.37 26.86 -13.25
N GLU A 126 11.08 26.61 -14.35
CA GLU A 126 11.58 27.69 -15.22
C GLU A 126 10.46 28.48 -15.89
N ILE A 127 9.46 27.80 -16.46
CA ILE A 127 8.30 28.46 -17.08
C ILE A 127 7.59 29.33 -16.05
N ARG A 128 7.41 28.83 -14.82
CA ARG A 128 6.78 29.58 -13.73
C ARG A 128 7.60 30.81 -13.32
N LYS A 129 8.94 30.72 -13.27
CA LYS A 129 9.81 31.87 -12.97
C LYS A 129 9.67 32.96 -14.05
N LYS A 130 9.64 32.59 -15.33
CA LYS A 130 9.50 33.54 -16.45
C LYS A 130 8.13 34.22 -16.50
N ALA A 131 7.09 33.61 -15.96
CA ALA A 131 5.74 34.20 -15.94
C ALA A 131 5.51 35.22 -14.80
N VAL A 132 6.43 35.32 -13.85
CA VAL A 132 6.33 36.18 -12.65
C VAL A 132 7.29 37.38 -12.72
N VAL A 133 8.22 37.38 -13.68
CA VAL A 133 9.14 38.50 -13.98
C VAL A 133 8.61 39.24 -15.20
#